data_AF-A0AAX2DF62-F1
#
_entry.id   AF-A0AAX2DF62-F1
#
_cell.length_a   1.000
_cell.length_b   1.000
_cell.length_c   1.000
_cell.angle_alpha   90.00
_cell.angle_beta   90.00
_cell.angle_gamma   90.00
#
_symmetry.space_group_name_H-M   'P 1'
#
loop_
_entity.id
_entity.type
_entity.pdbx_description
1 polymer ?
#
loop_
_entity_poly.entity_id
_entity_poly.type
_entity_poly.pdbx_seq_one_letter_code
_entity_poly.pdbx_strand_id
1 'polypeptide(L)' 'MKASRMTKTHGSHKAQKLVELGWTIKHEFKADNETYEWYLEWEHVEDPPLGSSQDNCEEECSMPNDNG' A
#
# COMPACT_ATOMS: atom_id res chain seq x y z
N MET A 1 -4.93 12.84 4.33
CA MET A 1 -6.39 12.55 4.30
C MET A 1 -6.53 11.16 3.70
N LYS A 2 -7.21 10.21 4.35
CA LYS A 2 -7.43 8.89 3.73
C LYS A 2 -8.31 9.07 2.49
N ALA A 3 -7.71 8.90 1.31
CA ALA A 3 -8.43 8.95 0.06
C ALA A 3 -9.11 7.59 -0.15
N SER A 4 -10.45 7.57 -0.18
CA SER A 4 -11.24 6.38 -0.50
C SER A 4 -11.82 6.53 -1.90
N ARG A 5 -11.80 5.46 -2.69
CA ARG A 5 -12.32 5.47 -4.07
C ARG A 5 -13.14 4.21 -4.33
N MET A 6 -14.16 4.31 -5.17
CA MET A 6 -15.00 3.17 -5.56
C MET A 6 -14.96 2.92 -7.06
N THR A 7 -14.97 1.65 -7.47
CA THR A 7 -15.08 1.24 -8.88
C THR A 7 -16.02 0.05 -9.05
N LYS A 8 -16.71 -0.03 -10.19
CA LYS A 8 -17.41 -1.25 -10.62
C LYS A 8 -16.39 -2.32 -11.01
N THR A 9 -16.62 -3.57 -10.61
CA THR A 9 -15.72 -4.72 -10.86
C THR A 9 -15.48 -4.97 -12.36
N HIS A 10 -16.48 -4.69 -13.22
CA HIS A 10 -16.34 -4.80 -14.68
C HIS A 10 -15.38 -3.78 -15.32
N GLY A 11 -14.88 -2.81 -14.55
CA GLY A 11 -13.94 -1.79 -15.01
C GLY A 11 -12.46 -2.21 -14.89
N SER A 12 -12.06 -3.33 -15.53
CA SER A 12 -10.72 -3.92 -15.40
C SER A 12 -9.58 -2.91 -15.62
N HIS A 13 -9.73 -2.02 -16.60
CA HIS A 13 -8.72 -1.01 -16.93
C HIS A 13 -8.58 0.09 -15.85
N LYS A 14 -9.66 0.43 -15.13
CA LYS A 14 -9.58 1.38 -14.01
C LYS A 14 -8.99 0.73 -12.77
N ALA A 15 -9.35 -0.53 -12.50
CA ALA A 15 -8.80 -1.30 -11.39
C ALA A 15 -7.29 -1.51 -11.53
N GLN A 16 -6.81 -1.87 -12.73
CA GLN A 16 -5.38 -2.02 -13.01
C GLN A 16 -4.60 -0.73 -12.72
N LYS A 17 -5.09 0.42 -13.19
CA LYS A 17 -4.46 1.72 -12.91
C LYS A 17 -4.42 2.06 -11.41
N LEU A 18 -5.43 1.65 -10.65
CA LEU A 18 -5.44 1.88 -9.20
C LEU A 18 -4.37 1.04 -8.50
N VAL A 19 -4.22 -0.23 -8.90
CA VAL A 19 -3.14 -1.09 -8.41
C VAL A 19 -1.76 -0.52 -8.74
N GLU A 20 -1.55 -0.03 -9.98
CA GLU A 20 -0.29 0.63 -10.37
C GLU A 20 0.02 1.89 -9.55
N LEU A 21 -1.00 2.58 -9.05
CA LEU A 21 -0.89 3.78 -8.22
C LEU A 21 -0.78 3.47 -6.72
N GLY A 22 -0.65 2.20 -6.32
CA GLY A 22 -0.52 1.78 -4.92
C GLY A 22 -1.84 1.74 -4.14
N TRP A 23 -2.98 1.68 -4.84
CA TRP A 23 -4.28 1.46 -4.19
C TRP A 23 -4.54 -0.02 -4.00
N THR A 24 -5.19 -0.36 -2.90
CA THR A 24 -5.56 -1.73 -2.54
C THR A 24 -7.06 -1.84 -2.34
N ILE A 25 -7.63 -3.03 -2.59
CA ILE A 25 -9.05 -3.30 -2.36
C ILE A 25 -9.26 -3.46 -0.86
N LYS A 26 -10.09 -2.59 -0.28
CA LYS A 26 -10.49 -2.62 1.12
C LYS A 26 -11.73 -3.47 1.34
N HIS A 27 -12.72 -3.36 0.44
CA HIS A 27 -14.00 -4.06 0.57
C HIS A 27 -14.59 -4.35 -0.81
N GLU A 28 -15.11 -5.56 -1.02
CA GLU A 28 -15.94 -5.94 -2.18
C GLU A 28 -17.38 -6.19 -1.72
N PHE A 29 -18.35 -5.52 -2.32
CA PHE A 29 -19.76 -5.72 -1.97
C PHE A 29 -20.67 -5.67 -3.20
N LYS A 30 -21.78 -6.39 -3.11
CA LYS A 30 -22.77 -6.52 -4.18
C LYS A 30 -23.60 -5.23 -4.29
N ALA A 31 -23.87 -4.81 -5.51
CA ALA A 31 -24.81 -3.72 -5.78
C ALA A 31 -26.22 -4.10 -5.30
N ASP A 32 -26.82 -3.28 -4.44
CA ASP A 32 -28.18 -3.51 -3.94
C ASP A 32 -29.23 -3.39 -5.08
N ASN A 33 -28.93 -2.56 -6.08
CA ASN A 33 -29.86 -2.13 -7.11
C ASN A 33 -29.63 -2.77 -8.50
N GLU A 34 -28.59 -3.60 -8.65
CA GLU A 34 -28.18 -4.19 -9.94
C GLU A 34 -27.88 -5.69 -9.76
N THR A 35 -28.58 -6.55 -10.53
CA THR A 35 -28.37 -8.01 -10.43
C THR A 35 -27.05 -8.36 -11.13
N TYR A 36 -26.14 -9.01 -10.40
CA TYR A 36 -24.79 -9.41 -10.83
C TYR A 36 -23.71 -8.32 -10.85
N GLU A 37 -23.98 -7.13 -10.34
CA GLU A 37 -22.95 -6.09 -10.22
C GLU A 37 -22.30 -6.06 -8.84
N TRP A 38 -20.98 -5.85 -8.84
CA TRP A 38 -20.15 -5.78 -7.64
C TRP A 38 -19.33 -4.49 -7.66
N TYR A 39 -19.21 -3.84 -6.50
CA TYR A 39 -18.40 -2.66 -6.28
C TYR A 39 -17.18 -3.00 -5.43
N LEU A 40 -16.06 -2.36 -5.78
CA LEU A 40 -14.82 -2.42 -5.02
C LEU A 40 -14.58 -1.06 -4.38
N GLU A 41 -14.46 -1.04 -3.05
CA GLU A 41 -13.92 0.07 -2.27
C GLU A 41 -12.39 -0.08 -2.21
N TRP A 42 -11.70 0.99 -2.56
CA TRP A 42 -10.24 1.07 -2.58
C TRP A 42 -9.75 2.02 -1.50
N GLU A 43 -8.65 1.64 -0.87
CA GLU A 43 -7.86 2.51 -0.01
C GLU A 43 -6.46 2.72 -0.59
N HIS A 44 -5.99 3.96 -0.55
CA HIS A 44 -4.61 4.26 -0.89
C HIS A 44 -3.74 3.93 0.32
N VAL A 45 -2.85 2.96 0.16
CA VAL A 45 -1.82 2.70 1.16
C VAL A 45 -0.71 3.71 0.86
N GLU A 46 -0.77 4.87 1.51
CA GLU A 46 0.44 5.68 1.67
C GLU A 46 1.43 4.79 2.41
N ASP A 47 2.49 4.37 1.71
CA ASP A 47 3.60 3.61 2.29
C ASP A 47 3.91 4.22 3.67
N PRO A 48 3.91 3.45 4.78
CA PRO A 48 4.42 3.99 6.02
C PRO A 48 5.80 4.54 5.69
N PRO A 49 6.18 5.75 6.15
CA PRO A 49 7.46 6.33 5.78
C PRO A 49 8.54 5.27 5.97
N LEU A 50 9.17 4.85 4.86
CA LEU A 50 10.40 4.06 4.85
C LEU A 50 11.44 4.87 5.62
N GLY A 51 11.40 4.75 6.95
CA GLY A 51 12.02 5.70 7.86
C GLY A 51 11.79 5.34 9.33
N SER A 52 11.47 4.09 9.63
CA SER A 52 11.51 3.59 11.00
C SER A 52 12.10 2.19 11.01
N SER A 53 13.39 2.13 11.32
CA SER A 53 14.11 0.98 11.85
C SER A 53 14.49 -0.13 10.87
N GLN A 54 15.43 0.12 9.96
CA GLN A 54 16.54 -0.82 9.73
C GLN A 54 17.68 -0.20 8.91
N ASP A 55 18.38 0.75 9.51
CA ASP A 55 19.83 0.85 9.27
C ASP A 55 20.47 1.24 10.61
N ASN A 56 20.38 0.32 11.56
CA ASN A 56 21.36 0.24 12.64
C ASN A 56 22.66 -0.30 12.00
N CYS A 57 23.35 0.57 11.26
CA CYS A 57 24.72 0.33 10.81
C CYS A 57 25.73 0.95 11.78
N GLU A 58 25.38 1.05 13.07
CA GLU A 58 26.35 1.26 14.15
C GLU A 58 27.06 -0.07 14.48
N GLU A 59 27.69 -0.68 13.48
CA GLU A 59 28.81 -1.58 13.70
C GLU A 59 30.05 -0.96 13.05
N GLU A 60 30.41 0.26 13.49
CA GLU A 60 31.84 0.50 13.64
C GLU A 60 32.22 -0.21 14.94
N CYS A 61 32.53 -1.50 14.84
CA CYS A 61 33.29 -2.20 15.84
C CYS A 61 34.52 -1.34 16.15
N SER A 62 34.48 -0.63 17.28
CA SER A 62 35.63 0.05 17.83
C SER A 62 36.75 -0.99 17.96
N MET A 63 37.72 -0.95 17.05
CA MET A 63 38.99 -1.62 17.29
C MET A 63 39.85 -0.67 18.12
N PRO A 64 40.13 -0.97 19.41
CA PRO A 64 41.28 -0.35 20.05
C PRO A 64 42.52 -1.06 19.50
N ASN A 65 43.12 -0.56 18.42
CA ASN A 65 44.47 -1.01 18.08
C ASN A 65 45.51 -0.13 18.79
N ASP A 66 45.80 -0.62 19.98
CA ASP A 66 47.02 -0.51 20.79
C ASP A 66 48.30 -0.06 20.07
N ASN A 67 49.12 0.68 20.82
CA ASN A 67 50.44 1.19 20.44
C ASN A 67 51.43 0.06 20.08
N GLY A 68 52.25 0.31 19.06
CA GLY A 68 53.48 -0.44 18.78
C GLY A 68 54.43 0.39 17.92
#